data_AF-A0A7C1JP26-F1
#
_entry.id   AF-A0A7C1JP26-F1
#
_cell.length_a   1.000
_cell.length_b   1.000
_cell.length_c   1.000
_cell.angle_alpha   90.00
_cell.angle_beta   90.00
_cell.angle_gamma   90.00
#
_symmetry.space_group_name_H-M   'P 1'
#
loop_
_entity.id
_entity.type
_entity.pdbx_description
1 polymer ?
#
loop_
_entity_poly.entity_id
_entity_poly.type
_entity_poly.pdbx_seq_one_letter_code
_entity_poly.pdbx_strand_id
1 'polypeptide(L)' 'NEQTRAEMKRILAEVQDGSFAREWILANKANAPAFKAMRRKERNHPVEVIGRQLRKLMSWIDAKEV' A
#
# COMPACT_ATOMS: atom_id res chain seq x y z
N ASN A 1 20.54 0.97 -4.74
CA ASN A 1 21.39 -0.21 -5.02
C ASN A 1 20.93 -0.84 -6.34
N GLU A 2 21.65 -1.82 -6.89
CA GLU A 2 21.26 -2.46 -8.16
C GLU A 2 19.98 -3.31 -8.03
N GLN A 3 19.80 -3.97 -6.88
CA GLN A 3 18.63 -4.80 -6.58
C GLN A 3 17.30 -4.02 -6.70
N THR A 4 17.22 -2.81 -6.15
CA THR A 4 16.04 -1.96 -6.27
C THR A 4 15.74 -1.63 -7.73
N ARG A 5 16.76 -1.37 -8.56
CA ARG A 5 16.54 -1.10 -10.00
C ARG A 5 16.06 -2.33 -10.75
N ALA A 6 16.58 -3.51 -10.41
CA ALA A 6 16.12 -4.77 -10.97
C ALA A 6 14.64 -5.03 -10.64
N GLU A 7 14.27 -4.81 -9.37
CA GLU A 7 12.88 -4.99 -8.92
C GLU A 7 11.92 -4.00 -9.59
N MET A 8 12.33 -2.73 -9.74
CA MET A 8 11.54 -1.73 -10.48
C MET A 8 11.32 -2.13 -11.94
N LYS A 9 12.33 -2.70 -12.61
CA LYS A 9 12.20 -3.18 -13.99
C LYS A 9 11.25 -4.38 -14.09
N ARG A 10 11.31 -5.30 -13.11
CA ARG A 10 10.40 -6.45 -13.05
C ARG A 10 8.94 -6.00 -12.91
N ILE A 11 8.66 -5.12 -11.94
CA ILE A 11 7.31 -4.58 -11.73
C ILE A 11 6.82 -3.84 -12.98
N LEU A 12 7.69 -3.06 -13.64
CA LEU A 12 7.32 -2.39 -14.89
C LEU A 12 6.93 -3.37 -15.99
N ALA A 13 7.65 -4.47 -16.16
CA ALA A 13 7.32 -5.51 -17.13
C ALA A 13 5.94 -6.12 -16.85
N GLU A 14 5.64 -6.44 -15.58
CA GLU A 14 4.34 -6.99 -15.15
C GLU A 14 3.17 -6.03 -15.35
N VAL A 15 3.44 -4.72 -15.29
CA VAL A 15 2.46 -3.69 -15.62
C VAL A 15 2.24 -3.62 -17.13
N GLN A 16 3.32 -3.67 -17.92
CA GLN A 16 3.28 -3.55 -19.38
C GLN A 16 2.66 -4.78 -20.07
N ASP A 17 2.92 -5.98 -19.56
CA ASP A 17 2.35 -7.23 -20.09
C ASP A 17 0.94 -7.52 -19.55
N GLY A 18 0.47 -6.73 -18.57
CA GLY A 18 -0.88 -6.82 -18.00
C GLY A 18 -1.05 -7.88 -16.90
N SER A 19 0.01 -8.61 -16.51
CA SER A 19 -0.02 -9.60 -15.44
C SER A 19 -0.51 -9.00 -14.13
N PHE A 20 0.02 -7.82 -13.77
CA PHE A 20 -0.39 -7.10 -12.56
C PHE A 20 -1.90 -6.79 -12.57
N ALA A 21 -2.42 -6.29 -13.69
CA ALA A 21 -3.83 -5.95 -13.82
C ALA A 21 -4.73 -7.19 -13.70
N ARG A 22 -4.33 -8.30 -14.33
CA ARG A 22 -5.05 -9.58 -14.25
C ARG A 22 -5.12 -10.08 -12.81
N GLU A 23 -3.99 -10.11 -12.11
CA GLU A 23 -3.92 -10.54 -10.71
C GLU A 23 -4.79 -9.65 -9.81
N TRP A 24 -4.71 -8.33 -9.98
CA TRP A 24 -5.50 -7.39 -9.21
C TRP A 24 -7.00 -7.58 -9.43
N ILE A 25 -7.44 -7.74 -10.67
CA ILE A 25 -8.86 -7.99 -10.99
C ILE A 25 -9.34 -9.30 -10.37
N LEU A 26 -8.56 -10.38 -10.46
CA LEU A 26 -8.91 -11.66 -9.86
C LEU A 26 -9.01 -11.57 -8.34
N ALA A 27 -8.05 -10.91 -7.70
CA ALA A 27 -8.07 -10.68 -6.26
C ALA A 27 -9.30 -9.89 -5.83
N ASN A 28 -9.69 -8.85 -6.58
CA ASN A 28 -10.89 -8.05 -6.28
C ASN A 28 -12.19 -8.81 -6.51
N LYS A 29 -12.27 -9.65 -7.56
CA LYS A 29 -13.41 -10.56 -7.75
C LYS A 29 -13.58 -11.51 -6.56
N ALA A 30 -12.47 -11.89 -5.91
CA ALA A 30 -12.47 -12.65 -4.66
C ALA A 30 -12.64 -11.79 -3.38
N ASN A 31 -13.09 -10.54 -3.50
CA ASN A 31 -13.28 -9.59 -2.40
C ASN A 31 -11.98 -9.17 -1.66
N ALA A 32 -10.83 -9.33 -2.32
CA ALA A 32 -9.52 -8.81 -1.95
C ALA A 32 -9.04 -9.15 -0.52
N PRO A 33 -9.07 -10.43 -0.07
CA PRO A 33 -8.75 -10.81 1.30
C PRO A 33 -7.30 -10.50 1.68
N ALA A 34 -6.35 -10.79 0.80
CA ALA A 34 -4.93 -10.51 1.03
C ALA A 34 -4.66 -9.01 1.16
N PHE A 35 -5.24 -8.20 0.28
CA PHE A 35 -5.13 -6.74 0.33
C PHE A 35 -5.72 -6.16 1.61
N LYS A 36 -6.91 -6.63 2.03
CA LYS A 36 -7.53 -6.19 3.29
C LYS A 36 -6.70 -6.60 4.52
N ALA A 37 -6.11 -7.80 4.51
CA ALA A 37 -5.21 -8.24 5.56
C ALA A 37 -3.94 -7.37 5.64
N MET A 38 -3.32 -7.06 4.50
CA MET A 38 -2.20 -6.13 4.40
C MET A 38 -2.58 -4.75 4.96
N ARG A 39 -3.69 -4.16 4.49
CA ARG A 39 -4.20 -2.87 4.99
C ARG A 39 -4.44 -2.84 6.50
N ARG A 40 -4.89 -3.94 7.10
CA ARG A 40 -5.05 -4.05 8.56
C ARG A 40 -3.69 -4.07 9.26
N LYS A 41 -2.72 -4.82 8.74
CA LYS A 41 -1.36 -4.86 9.30
C LYS A 41 -0.70 -3.48 9.26
N GLU A 42 -0.73 -2.83 8.10
CA GLU A 42 -0.14 -1.50 7.91
C GLU A 42 -0.77 -0.44 8.82
N ARG A 43 -2.11 -0.45 8.98
CA ARG A 43 -2.79 0.48 9.91
C ARG A 43 -2.39 0.32 11.37
N ASN A 44 -1.94 -0.87 11.75
CA ASN A 44 -1.49 -1.18 13.09
C ASN A 44 0.02 -0.97 13.26
N HIS A 45 0.74 -0.57 12.21
CA HIS A 45 2.17 -0.31 12.29
C HIS A 45 2.43 0.87 13.26
N PRO A 46 3.44 0.79 14.16
CA PRO A 46 3.69 1.83 15.15
C PRO A 46 3.83 3.24 14.57
N VAL A 47 4.40 3.35 13.37
CA VAL A 47 4.54 4.63 12.64
C VAL A 47 3.19 5.31 12.39
N GLU A 48 2.14 4.53 12.10
CA GLU A 48 0.81 5.06 11.85
C GLU A 48 0.12 5.48 13.15
N VAL A 49 0.31 4.70 14.22
CA VAL A 49 -0.26 5.00 15.54
C VAL A 49 0.32 6.29 16.10
N ILE A 50 1.65 6.38 16.17
CA ILE A 50 2.35 7.55 16.69
C ILE A 50 2.16 8.74 15.74
N GLY A 51 2.30 8.51 14.42
CA GLY A 51 2.12 9.54 13.42
C GLY A 51 0.73 10.19 13.47
N ARG A 52 -0.33 9.41 13.74
CA ARG A 52 -1.68 9.94 13.92
C ARG A 52 -1.79 10.84 15.15
N GLN A 53 -1.20 10.45 16.28
CA GLN A 53 -1.19 11.27 17.49
C GLN A 53 -0.46 12.60 17.25
N LEU A 54 0.71 12.55 16.60
CA LEU A 54 1.48 13.74 16.29
C LEU A 54 0.71 14.67 15.33
N ARG A 55 0.14 14.13 14.26
CA ARG A 55 -0.62 14.93 13.28
C ARG A 55 -1.85 15.61 13.89
N LYS A 56 -2.49 15.03 14.92
CA LYS A 56 -3.60 15.67 15.65
C LYS A 56 -3.19 16.95 16.40
N LEU A 57 -1.93 17.04 16.80
CA LEU A 57 -1.40 18.22 17.51
C LEU A 57 -0.99 19.35 16.55
N MET A 58 -0.94 19.06 15.25
CA MET A 58 -0.52 20.00 14.22
C MET A 58 -1.72 20.75 13.66
N SER A 59 -2.00 21.95 14.18
CA SER A 59 -3.17 22.78 13.81
C SER A 59 -3.23 23.17 12.34
N TRP A 60 -2.13 23.04 11.60
CA TRP A 60 -2.02 23.34 10.17
C TRP A 60 -2.23 22.11 9.27
N ILE A 61 -2.42 20.92 9.85
CA ILE A 61 -2.66 19.68 9.10
C ILE A 61 -4.13 19.28 9.24
N ASP A 62 -4.86 19.23 8.11
CA ASP A 62 -6.18 18.59 8.04
C ASP A 62 -6.04 17.06 8.03
N ALA A 63 -5.83 16.50 9.21
CA ALA A 63 -5.56 15.07 9.37
C ALA A 63 -6.86 14.25 9.24
N LYS A 64 -7.08 13.65 8.06
CA LYS A 64 -8.18 12.70 7.85
C LYS A 64 -7.88 11.35 8.51
N GLU A 65 -8.79 10.88 9.36
CA GLU A 65 -8.72 9.54 9.92
C GLU A 65 -9.36 8.52 8.94
N VAL A 66 -8.66 7.40 8.71
CA VAL A 66 -8.99 6.37 7.68
C VAL A 66 -8.91 4.96 8.24
#